data_AF-A0A4Q0SC53-F1
#
_entry.id   AF-A0A4Q0SC53-F1
#
_cell.length_a   1.000
_cell.length_b   1.000
_cell.length_c   1.000
_cell.angle_alpha   90.00
_cell.angle_beta   90.00
_cell.angle_gamma   90.00
#
_symmetry.space_group_name_H-M   'P 1'
#
loop_
_entity.id
_entity.type
_entity.pdbx_description
1 polymer ?
#
loop_
_entity_poly.entity_id
_entity_poly.type
_entity_poly.pdbx_seq_one_letter_code
_entity_poly.pdbx_strand_id
1 'polypeptide(L)'
;MSYVVGLIAVFAFAVLSPALQLMARAFAWSLSSVMLLAIAAVVSHGFGVMLGMLVVPQFQYWDAASIFGFCVMAYVFAFGAVFKSVSLDILLGLVDRPEGSAPLVEILEGQVPDLFEGRIRTLMDGGLVEQTGAHFAPTAAGRNMAGRIGRLRQTFGIGDTGLYDFSD
;
A
#
# COMPACT_ATOMS: atom_id res chain seq x y z
N MET A 1 -5.47 -13.67 -27.52
CA MET A 1 -5.37 -14.73 -26.48
C MET A 1 -4.40 -14.36 -25.37
N SER A 2 -3.16 -13.96 -25.66
CA SER A 2 -2.19 -13.52 -24.62
C SER A 2 -2.70 -12.35 -23.76
N TYR A 3 -3.32 -11.33 -24.36
CA TYR A 3 -3.98 -10.24 -23.63
C TYR A 3 -5.09 -10.71 -22.69
N VAL A 4 -5.87 -11.73 -23.08
CA VAL A 4 -6.93 -12.31 -22.25
C VAL A 4 -6.34 -13.00 -21.03
N VAL A 5 -5.22 -13.73 -21.20
CA VAL A 5 -4.47 -14.31 -20.09
C VAL A 5 -3.96 -13.22 -19.13
N GLY A 6 -3.47 -12.10 -19.67
CA GLY A 6 -3.13 -10.91 -18.88
C GLY A 6 -4.32 -10.39 -18.05
N LEU A 7 -5.51 -10.26 -18.65
CA LEU A 7 -6.74 -9.86 -17.94
C LEU A 7 -7.16 -10.87 -16.86
N ILE A 8 -7.02 -12.18 -17.11
CA ILE A 8 -7.29 -13.21 -16.11
C ILE A 8 -6.34 -13.05 -14.93
N ALA A 9 -5.05 -12.78 -15.18
CA ALA A 9 -4.08 -12.52 -14.13
C ALA A 9 -4.42 -11.24 -13.33
N VAL A 10 -4.93 -10.19 -14.00
CA VAL A 10 -5.44 -8.99 -13.34
C VAL A 10 -6.62 -9.31 -12.42
N PHE A 11 -7.56 -10.13 -12.89
CA PHE A 11 -8.70 -10.56 -12.07
C PHE A 11 -8.24 -11.38 -10.87
N ALA A 12 -7.31 -12.31 -11.07
CA ALA A 12 -6.70 -13.08 -9.98
C ALA A 12 -6.05 -12.15 -8.94
N PHE A 13 -5.32 -11.12 -9.40
CA PHE A 13 -4.73 -10.12 -8.52
C PHE A 13 -5.79 -9.32 -7.74
N ALA A 14 -6.82 -8.83 -8.42
CA ALA A 14 -7.88 -8.03 -7.82
C ALA A 14 -8.66 -8.79 -6.73
N VAL A 15 -8.75 -10.12 -6.84
CA VAL A 15 -9.37 -10.99 -5.82
C VAL A 15 -8.37 -11.37 -4.73
N LEU A 16 -7.16 -11.77 -5.11
CA LEU A 16 -6.15 -12.25 -4.16
C LEU A 16 -5.65 -11.15 -3.22
N SER A 17 -5.52 -9.92 -3.72
CA SER A 17 -5.10 -8.76 -2.92
C SER A 17 -5.95 -8.54 -1.67
N PRO A 18 -7.28 -8.31 -1.75
CA PRO A 18 -8.12 -8.15 -0.56
C PRO A 18 -8.21 -9.43 0.27
N ALA A 19 -8.21 -10.61 -0.36
CA ALA A 19 -8.24 -11.88 0.37
C ALA A 19 -7.01 -12.03 1.30
N LEU A 20 -5.80 -11.73 0.80
CA LEU A 20 -4.58 -11.77 1.61
C LEU A 20 -4.60 -10.73 2.73
N GLN A 21 -5.17 -9.53 2.51
CA GLN A 21 -5.31 -8.53 3.57
C GLN A 21 -6.26 -9.01 4.66
N LEU A 22 -7.39 -9.62 4.29
CA LEU A 22 -8.36 -10.16 5.25
C LEU A 22 -7.79 -11.34 6.04
N MET A 23 -7.07 -12.24 5.37
CA MET A 23 -6.38 -13.34 6.03
C MET A 23 -5.30 -12.84 6.98
N ALA A 24 -4.46 -11.90 6.55
CA ALA A 24 -3.42 -11.33 7.40
C ALA A 24 -4.01 -10.70 8.67
N ARG A 25 -5.18 -10.03 8.57
CA ARG A 25 -5.91 -9.50 9.73
C ARG A 25 -6.47 -10.62 10.61
N ALA A 26 -7.11 -11.63 10.04
CA ALA A 26 -7.71 -12.74 10.77
C ALA A 26 -6.67 -13.60 11.51
N PHE A 27 -5.48 -13.76 10.92
CA PHE A 27 -4.39 -14.58 11.45
C PHE A 27 -3.27 -13.76 12.11
N ALA A 28 -3.47 -12.45 12.30
CA ALA A 28 -2.52 -11.52 12.92
C ALA A 28 -1.09 -11.61 12.32
N TRP A 29 -0.98 -11.71 10.99
CA TRP A 29 0.31 -11.73 10.32
C TRP A 29 1.00 -10.37 10.43
N SER A 30 2.31 -10.38 10.70
CA SER A 30 3.14 -9.17 10.80
C SER A 30 3.53 -8.56 9.44
N LEU A 31 2.93 -9.04 8.35
CA LEU A 31 3.22 -8.57 6.99
C LEU A 31 2.52 -7.23 6.73
N SER A 32 3.25 -6.24 6.22
CA SER A 32 2.66 -4.95 5.85
C SER A 32 1.71 -5.10 4.65
N SER A 33 0.70 -4.23 4.56
CA SER A 33 -0.25 -4.23 3.42
C SER A 33 0.44 -4.11 2.06
N VAL A 34 1.56 -3.39 1.99
CA VAL A 34 2.36 -3.25 0.75
C VAL A 34 3.01 -4.58 0.38
N MET A 35 3.55 -5.31 1.36
CA MET A 35 4.15 -6.61 1.12
C MET A 35 3.11 -7.64 0.67
N LEU A 36 1.90 -7.61 1.24
CA LEU A 36 0.79 -8.45 0.79
C LEU A 36 0.35 -8.15 -0.65
N LEU A 37 0.30 -6.87 -1.04
CA LEU A 37 0.05 -6.46 -2.44
C LEU A 37 1.14 -6.97 -3.38
N ALA A 38 2.40 -6.87 -2.99
CA ALA A 38 3.53 -7.38 -3.78
C ALA A 38 3.44 -8.91 -3.96
N ILE A 39 3.14 -9.65 -2.89
CA ILE A 39 2.92 -11.10 -2.94
C ILE A 39 1.76 -11.42 -3.90
N ALA A 40 0.62 -10.74 -3.78
CA ALA A 40 -0.52 -10.94 -4.66
C ALA A 40 -0.16 -10.71 -6.13
N ALA A 41 0.61 -9.66 -6.43
CA ALA A 41 1.04 -9.34 -7.78
C ALA A 41 1.96 -10.43 -8.35
N VAL A 42 2.96 -10.87 -7.60
CA VAL A 42 3.90 -11.91 -8.03
C VAL A 42 3.17 -13.23 -8.28
N VAL A 43 2.31 -13.65 -7.35
CA VAL A 43 1.55 -14.90 -7.46
C VAL A 43 0.60 -14.87 -8.67
N SER A 44 -0.12 -13.76 -8.84
CA SER A 44 -1.10 -13.63 -9.94
C SER A 44 -0.43 -13.53 -11.31
N HIS A 45 0.72 -12.84 -11.39
CA HIS A 45 1.53 -12.79 -12.60
C HIS A 45 2.07 -14.18 -12.96
N GLY A 46 2.66 -14.88 -11.99
CA GLY A 46 3.17 -16.25 -12.17
C GLY A 46 2.07 -17.21 -12.63
N PHE A 47 0.89 -17.14 -12.01
CA PHE A 47 -0.29 -17.89 -12.43
C PHE A 47 -0.69 -17.59 -13.89
N GLY A 48 -0.79 -16.30 -14.25
CA GLY A 48 -1.12 -15.88 -15.61
C GLY A 48 -0.12 -16.38 -16.64
N VAL A 49 1.17 -16.23 -16.35
CA VAL A 49 2.25 -16.70 -17.24
C VAL A 49 2.18 -18.22 -17.42
N MET A 50 2.01 -18.97 -16.34
CA MET A 50 1.88 -20.43 -16.39
C MET A 50 0.65 -20.86 -17.20
N LEU A 51 -0.50 -20.22 -16.97
CA LEU A 51 -1.73 -20.48 -17.74
C LEU A 51 -1.52 -20.18 -19.22
N GLY A 52 -0.86 -19.07 -19.55
CA GLY A 52 -0.54 -18.68 -20.91
C GLY A 52 0.33 -19.69 -21.63
N MET A 53 1.39 -20.17 -20.97
CA MET A 53 2.28 -21.21 -21.51
C MET A 53 1.56 -22.52 -21.81
N LEU A 54 0.56 -22.89 -21.00
CA LEU A 54 -0.15 -24.17 -21.14
C LEU A 54 -1.28 -24.13 -22.18
N VAL A 55 -1.96 -22.98 -22.32
CA VAL A 55 -3.21 -22.89 -23.09
C VAL A 55 -3.04 -22.15 -24.42
N VAL A 56 -2.01 -21.32 -24.57
CA VAL A 56 -1.80 -20.50 -25.77
C VAL A 56 -0.58 -21.01 -26.56
N PRO A 57 -0.77 -21.65 -27.74
CA PRO A 57 0.32 -22.27 -28.51
C PRO A 57 1.45 -21.32 -28.92
N GLN A 58 1.15 -20.03 -29.07
CA GLN A 58 2.12 -18.96 -29.35
C GLN A 58 1.97 -17.85 -28.31
N PHE A 59 2.20 -18.19 -27.04
CA PHE A 59 2.07 -17.24 -25.96
C PHE A 59 3.04 -16.07 -26.10
N GLN A 60 2.47 -14.88 -26.29
CA GLN A 60 3.21 -13.62 -26.33
C GLN A 60 3.27 -13.05 -24.91
N TYR A 61 4.38 -13.32 -24.22
CA TYR A 61 4.56 -12.92 -22.81
C TYR A 61 4.38 -11.42 -22.61
N TRP A 62 4.99 -10.59 -23.47
CA TRP A 62 4.97 -9.13 -23.33
C TRP A 62 3.58 -8.54 -23.49
N ASP A 63 2.75 -9.10 -24.37
CA ASP A 63 1.33 -8.71 -24.51
C ASP A 63 0.56 -8.96 -23.21
N ALA A 64 0.72 -10.14 -22.60
CA ALA A 64 0.07 -10.45 -21.33
C ALA A 64 0.60 -9.59 -20.17
N ALA A 65 1.92 -9.42 -20.10
CA ALA A 65 2.61 -8.67 -19.05
C ALA A 65 2.28 -7.16 -19.11
N SER A 66 2.10 -6.59 -20.30
CA SER A 66 1.77 -5.16 -20.45
C SER A 66 0.39 -4.81 -19.88
N ILE A 67 -0.65 -5.58 -20.21
CA ILE A 67 -1.98 -5.41 -19.62
C ILE A 67 -1.94 -5.63 -18.11
N PHE A 68 -1.30 -6.72 -17.67
CA PHE A 68 -1.18 -7.00 -16.25
C PHE A 68 -0.51 -5.85 -15.50
N GLY A 69 0.67 -5.43 -15.97
CA GLY A 69 1.43 -4.34 -15.37
C GLY A 69 0.64 -3.04 -15.32
N PHE A 70 -0.01 -2.64 -16.41
CA PHE A 70 -0.81 -1.43 -16.46
C PHE A 70 -1.95 -1.46 -15.42
N CYS A 71 -2.75 -2.51 -15.40
CA CYS A 71 -3.89 -2.62 -14.50
C CYS A 71 -3.47 -2.74 -13.03
N VAL A 72 -2.41 -3.50 -12.73
CA VAL A 72 -1.90 -3.63 -11.36
C VAL A 72 -1.32 -2.30 -10.87
N MET A 73 -0.57 -1.58 -11.70
CA MET A 73 -0.07 -0.25 -11.34
C MET A 73 -1.20 0.74 -11.10
N ALA A 74 -2.23 0.75 -11.95
CA ALA A 74 -3.43 1.56 -11.76
C ALA A 74 -4.14 1.21 -10.44
N TYR A 75 -4.28 -0.09 -10.14
CA TYR A 75 -4.87 -0.56 -8.88
C TYR A 75 -4.04 -0.13 -7.67
N VAL A 76 -2.72 -0.31 -7.70
CA VAL A 76 -1.82 0.07 -6.60
C VAL A 76 -1.88 1.58 -6.36
N PHE A 77 -1.92 2.37 -7.43
CA PHE A 77 -2.11 3.80 -7.34
C PHE A 77 -3.46 4.16 -6.72
N ALA A 78 -4.57 3.58 -7.20
CA ALA A 78 -5.90 3.80 -6.62
C ALA A 78 -5.95 3.37 -5.14
N PHE A 79 -5.34 2.24 -4.80
CA PHE A 79 -5.26 1.77 -3.43
C PHE A 79 -4.48 2.70 -2.51
N GLY A 80 -3.30 3.15 -2.96
CA GLY A 80 -2.45 4.04 -2.17
C GLY A 80 -2.99 5.45 -2.07
N ALA A 81 -3.47 6.01 -3.18
CA ALA A 81 -3.84 7.42 -3.28
C ALA A 81 -5.32 7.68 -2.93
N VAL A 82 -6.23 6.76 -3.24
CA VAL A 82 -7.68 6.96 -3.05
C VAL A 82 -8.17 6.25 -1.80
N PHE A 83 -7.95 4.93 -1.69
CA PHE A 83 -8.53 4.15 -0.58
C PHE A 83 -7.85 4.36 0.77
N LYS A 84 -6.63 4.89 0.79
CA LYS A 84 -5.93 5.33 2.01
C LYS A 84 -5.90 6.85 2.17
N SER A 85 -6.69 7.57 1.37
CA SER A 85 -6.71 9.03 1.46
C SER A 85 -7.40 9.46 2.75
N VAL A 86 -6.72 10.30 3.52
CA VAL A 86 -7.24 10.96 4.72
C VAL A 86 -8.58 11.64 4.43
N SER A 87 -8.70 12.30 3.28
CA SER A 87 -9.93 12.99 2.86
C SER A 87 -11.12 12.05 2.69
N LEU A 88 -10.90 10.81 2.22
CA LEU A 88 -11.97 9.82 2.08
C LEU A 88 -12.41 9.30 3.45
N ASP A 89 -11.48 9.05 4.36
CA ASP A 89 -11.82 8.65 5.74
C ASP A 89 -12.58 9.75 6.48
N ILE A 90 -12.22 11.03 6.27
CA ILE A 90 -12.99 12.16 6.80
C ILE A 90 -14.41 12.15 6.22
N LEU A 91 -14.53 12.01 4.90
CA LEU A 91 -15.84 12.01 4.23
C LEU A 91 -16.73 10.86 4.71
N LEU A 92 -16.21 9.64 4.79
CA LEU A 92 -16.94 8.48 5.31
C LEU A 92 -17.35 8.69 6.77
N GLY A 93 -16.44 9.19 7.61
CA GLY A 93 -16.74 9.50 9.02
C GLY A 93 -17.79 10.59 9.20
N LEU A 94 -17.92 11.54 8.26
CA LEU A 94 -19.00 12.53 8.25
C LEU A 94 -20.33 11.96 7.77
N VAL A 95 -20.31 11.10 6.74
CA VAL A 95 -21.51 10.44 6.20
C VAL A 95 -22.16 9.51 7.24
N ASP A 96 -21.36 8.84 8.06
CA ASP A 96 -21.86 7.92 9.10
C ASP A 96 -22.45 8.65 10.32
N ARG A 97 -22.28 9.98 10.42
CA ARG A 97 -22.83 10.78 11.53
C ARG A 97 -24.28 11.21 11.25
N PRO A 98 -25.19 11.15 12.26
CA PRO A 98 -26.58 11.54 12.09
C PRO A 98 -26.78 12.98 11.59
N GLU A 99 -25.88 13.89 11.96
CA GLU A 99 -25.94 15.32 11.61
C GLU A 99 -25.14 15.65 10.34
N GLY A 100 -24.45 14.69 9.74
CA GLY A 100 -23.63 14.89 8.53
C GLY A 100 -22.49 15.90 8.69
N SER A 101 -22.14 16.25 9.93
CA SER A 101 -21.15 17.29 10.25
C SER A 101 -20.38 16.97 11.54
N ALA A 102 -19.19 17.57 11.67
CA ALA A 102 -18.35 17.45 12.85
C ALA A 102 -17.48 18.71 13.02
N PRO A 103 -17.20 19.16 14.25
CA PRO A 103 -16.18 20.16 14.52
C PRO A 103 -14.80 19.71 14.03
N LEU A 104 -14.00 20.63 13.48
CA LEU A 104 -12.65 20.33 12.99
C LEU A 104 -11.77 19.69 14.06
N VAL A 105 -11.88 20.15 15.32
CA VAL A 105 -11.12 19.60 16.44
C VAL A 105 -11.40 18.11 16.66
N GLU A 106 -12.66 17.67 16.54
CA GLU A 106 -13.02 16.25 16.69
C GLU A 106 -12.48 15.40 15.54
N ILE A 107 -12.46 15.94 14.31
CA ILE A 107 -11.88 15.27 13.15
C ILE A 107 -10.36 15.10 13.36
N LEU A 108 -9.68 16.13 13.84
CA LEU A 108 -8.24 16.10 14.11
C LEU A 108 -7.88 15.14 15.26
N GLU A 109 -8.61 15.20 16.37
CA GLU A 109 -8.38 14.32 17.53
C GLU A 109 -8.66 12.85 17.22
N GLY A 110 -9.60 12.55 16.31
CA GLY A 110 -9.84 11.17 15.87
C GLY A 110 -8.78 10.67 14.88
N GLN A 111 -8.35 11.50 13.94
CA GLN A 111 -7.51 11.02 12.83
C GLN A 111 -6.00 11.11 13.08
N VAL A 112 -5.54 12.17 13.74
CA VAL A 112 -4.10 12.42 13.94
C VAL A 112 -3.48 11.31 14.80
N PRO A 113 -4.02 10.94 15.98
CA PRO A 113 -3.44 9.89 16.80
C PRO A 113 -3.35 8.56 16.07
N ASP A 114 -4.43 8.11 15.43
CA ASP A 114 -4.47 6.83 14.72
C ASP A 114 -3.49 6.78 13.54
N LEU A 115 -3.34 7.89 12.80
CA LEU A 115 -2.39 8.01 11.70
C LEU A 115 -0.94 7.85 12.13
N PHE A 116 -0.58 8.36 13.30
CA PHE A 116 0.80 8.37 13.78
C PHE A 116 1.13 7.21 14.72
N GLU A 117 0.19 6.80 15.58
CA GLU A 117 0.39 5.72 16.54
C GLU A 117 0.61 4.38 15.84
N GLY A 118 -0.23 4.05 14.83
CA GLY A 118 -0.06 2.82 14.06
C GLY A 118 1.27 2.78 13.30
N ARG A 119 1.74 3.92 12.80
CA ARG A 119 3.03 4.04 12.11
C ARG A 119 4.20 3.88 13.06
N ILE A 120 4.15 4.54 14.23
CA ILE A 120 5.18 4.42 15.26
C ILE A 120 5.25 2.98 15.77
N ARG A 121 4.10 2.35 16.04
CA ARG A 121 4.03 0.93 16.44
C ARG A 121 4.67 0.02 15.40
N THR A 122 4.38 0.22 14.11
CA THR A 122 5.01 -0.54 13.02
C THR A 122 6.54 -0.37 13.02
N LEU A 123 7.05 0.83 13.28
CA LEU A 123 8.50 1.08 13.37
C LEU A 123 9.13 0.44 14.61
N MET A 124 8.40 0.39 15.72
CA MET A 124 8.84 -0.29 16.95
C MET A 124 8.84 -1.81 16.78
N ASP A 125 7.77 -2.40 16.25
CA ASP A 125 7.66 -3.84 15.98
C ASP A 125 8.74 -4.31 15.00
N GLY A 126 9.12 -3.45 14.04
CA GLY A 126 10.22 -3.68 13.13
C GLY A 126 11.63 -3.47 13.73
N GLY A 127 11.74 -3.07 15.00
CA GLY A 127 13.02 -2.80 15.68
C GLY A 127 13.77 -1.58 15.12
N LEU A 128 13.06 -0.67 14.44
CA LEU A 128 13.64 0.51 13.78
C LEU A 128 13.61 1.74 14.69
N VAL A 129 12.68 1.78 15.64
CA VAL A 129 12.51 2.84 16.62
C VAL A 129 12.43 2.20 18.00
N GLU A 130 13.07 2.83 18.97
CA GLU A 130 12.97 2.49 20.39
C GLU A 130 12.32 3.65 21.16
N GLN A 131 11.51 3.31 22.16
CA GLN A 131 10.90 4.28 23.04
C GLN A 131 11.74 4.44 24.30
N THR A 132 12.20 5.65 24.57
CA THR A 132 12.91 6.02 25.80
C THR A 132 12.05 7.03 26.57
N GLY A 133 11.23 6.53 27.49
CA GLY A 133 10.26 7.34 28.23
C GLY A 133 9.19 7.93 27.31
N ALA A 134 9.07 9.25 27.29
CA ALA A 134 8.14 9.98 26.41
C ALA A 134 8.69 10.23 24.99
N HIS A 135 9.92 9.80 24.70
CA HIS A 135 10.60 10.09 23.44
C HIS A 135 10.79 8.83 22.59
N PHE A 136 10.80 9.01 21.28
CA PHE A 136 11.11 7.98 20.30
C PHE A 136 12.46 8.27 19.65
N ALA A 137 13.35 7.29 19.61
CA ALA A 137 14.67 7.40 19.00
C ALA A 137 14.84 6.32 17.93
N PRO A 138 15.48 6.62 16.78
CA PRO A 138 15.77 5.59 15.79
C PRO A 138 16.88 4.67 16.29
N THR A 139 16.72 3.36 16.12
CA THR A 139 17.78 2.38 16.41
C THR A 139 18.88 2.46 15.35
N ALA A 140 20.00 1.73 15.52
CA ALA A 140 21.03 1.62 14.48
C ALA A 140 20.46 1.06 13.15
N ALA A 141 19.54 0.09 13.24
CA ALA A 141 18.83 -0.46 12.08
C ALA A 141 17.94 0.59 11.42
N GLY A 142 17.18 1.35 12.23
CA GLY A 142 16.36 2.47 11.77
C GLY A 142 17.17 3.53 11.02
N ARG A 143 18.32 3.94 11.56
CA ARG A 143 19.22 4.91 10.91
C ARG A 143 19.77 4.40 9.57
N ASN A 144 20.18 3.13 9.50
CA ASN A 144 20.66 2.53 8.25
C ASN A 144 19.56 2.48 7.20
N MET A 145 18.35 2.05 7.58
CA MET A 145 17.22 2.00 6.66
C MET A 145 16.82 3.39 6.17
N ALA A 146 16.71 4.36 7.06
CA ALA A 146 16.43 5.75 6.71
C ALA A 146 17.48 6.31 5.74
N GLY A 147 18.76 6.03 5.96
CA GLY A 147 19.84 6.43 5.04
C GLY A 147 19.72 5.78 3.65
N ARG A 148 19.34 4.50 3.57
CA ARG A 148 19.10 3.82 2.29
C ARG A 148 17.93 4.43 1.53
N ILE A 149 16.80 4.65 2.21
CA ILE A 149 15.62 5.28 1.62
C ILE A 149 15.90 6.72 1.21
N GLY A 150 16.66 7.48 1.99
CA GLY A 150 17.07 8.84 1.64
C GLY A 150 17.86 8.90 0.33
N ARG A 151 18.81 7.98 0.12
CA ARG A 151 19.53 7.87 -1.15
C ARG A 151 18.62 7.53 -2.34
N LEU A 152 17.66 6.62 -2.13
CA LEU A 152 16.67 6.28 -3.16
C LEU A 152 15.80 7.50 -3.50
N ARG A 153 15.26 8.20 -2.50
CA ARG A 153 14.49 9.44 -2.69
C ARG A 153 15.26 10.47 -3.49
N GLN A 154 16.53 10.69 -3.16
CA GLN A 154 17.40 11.62 -3.89
C GLN A 154 17.61 11.19 -5.35
N THR A 155 17.78 9.88 -5.59
CA THR A 155 17.95 9.32 -6.95
C THR A 155 16.70 9.54 -7.81
N PHE A 156 15.53 9.43 -7.20
CA PHE A 156 14.24 9.66 -7.86
C PHE A 156 13.80 11.13 -7.85
N GLY A 157 14.63 12.07 -7.37
CA GLY A 157 14.27 13.50 -7.28
C GLY A 157 13.14 13.81 -6.30
N ILE A 158 12.84 12.89 -5.37
CA ILE A 158 11.80 13.05 -4.35
C ILE A 158 12.40 13.84 -3.18
N GLY A 159 12.42 15.16 -3.28
CA GLY A 159 12.87 16.09 -2.23
C GLY A 159 11.96 16.12 -0.99
N ASP A 160 12.15 17.10 -0.11
CA ASP A 160 11.34 17.33 1.11
C ASP A 160 9.94 17.90 0.85
N THR A 161 9.49 17.89 -0.41
CA THR A 161 8.10 18.19 -0.76
C THR A 161 7.23 17.03 -0.27
N GLY A 162 6.62 17.20 0.90
CA GLY A 162 5.58 16.30 1.36
C GLY A 162 4.43 16.24 0.34
N LEU A 163 3.64 15.16 0.37
CA LEU A 163 2.41 15.06 -0.43
C LEU A 163 1.39 16.17 -0.08
N TYR A 164 1.63 16.87 1.04
CA TYR A 164 0.89 17.99 1.60
C TYR A 164 1.86 19.11 1.93
N ASP A 165 2.53 19.66 0.92
CA ASP A 165 3.23 20.93 1.09
C ASP A 165 2.18 22.04 0.99
N PHE A 166 1.60 22.40 2.14
CA PHE A 166 0.75 23.58 2.23
C PHE A 166 1.68 24.79 2.24
N SER A 167 1.87 25.41 1.08
CA SER A 167 2.43 26.75 1.00
C SER A 167 1.51 27.70 1.77
N ASP A 168 2.06 28.37 2.79
CA ASP A 168 1.41 29.46 3.54
C ASP A 168 0.88 30.58 2.61
#